data_AF-A0AAF0V625-F1
#
_entry.id   AF-A0AAF0V625-F1
#
_cell.length_a   1.000
_cell.length_b   1.000
_cell.length_c   1.000
_cell.angle_alpha   90.00
_cell.angle_beta   90.00
_cell.angle_gamma   90.00
#
_symmetry.space_group_name_H-M   'P 1'
#
loop_
_entity.id
_entity.type
_entity.pdbx_description
1 polymer ?
#
loop_
_entity_poly.entity_id
_entity_poly.type
_entity_poly.pdbx_seq_one_letter_code
_entity_poly.pdbx_strand_id
1 'polypeptide(L)'
;MSHNRLHSNIPSSFGSLSLVESLDLSFNQLSGEIPQQLAGMTFLAVLNLSHNHLQGCIPQGRQFATFENNSYEGNDIGLQGFPVSKGCGSIWPPETNNADYEPYGEERNSEFLNDFWKATFMGYGSGLCIGLSIIYFMISTGNLKWLVRIVEDLEHKIIMRQRKKQRSQRQNKRKNNRI
;
A
#
# COMPACT_ATOMS: atom_id res chain seq x y z
N MET A 1 12.19 -21.44 -7.02
CA MET A 1 12.34 -22.81 -6.50
C MET A 1 10.96 -23.42 -6.26
N SER A 2 10.13 -23.52 -7.30
CA SER A 2 8.82 -24.17 -7.23
C SER A 2 8.91 -25.66 -7.53
N HIS A 3 7.89 -26.44 -7.15
CA HIS A 3 7.77 -27.88 -7.43
C HIS A 3 8.94 -28.73 -6.91
N ASN A 4 9.34 -28.50 -5.67
CA ASN A 4 10.32 -29.35 -5.00
C ASN A 4 9.70 -30.00 -3.76
N ARG A 5 10.44 -30.94 -3.15
CA ARG A 5 10.05 -31.52 -1.85
C ARG A 5 10.78 -30.80 -0.71
N LEU A 6 10.87 -29.47 -0.79
CA LEU A 6 11.51 -28.70 0.27
C LEU A 6 10.64 -28.76 1.51
N HIS A 7 11.19 -29.38 2.55
CA HIS A 7 10.58 -29.58 3.85
C HIS A 7 11.37 -28.78 4.88
N SER A 8 10.74 -27.77 5.50
CA SER A 8 11.20 -26.97 6.64
C SER A 8 10.48 -25.62 6.65
N ASN A 9 10.80 -24.76 7.63
CA ASN A 9 10.33 -23.38 7.65
C ASN A 9 11.14 -22.48 6.71
N ILE A 10 10.57 -21.34 6.33
CA ILE A 10 11.27 -20.29 5.58
C ILE A 10 12.28 -19.61 6.53
N PRO A 11 13.59 -19.66 6.26
CA PRO A 11 14.56 -19.06 7.16
C PRO A 11 14.50 -17.53 7.09
N SER A 12 14.62 -16.89 8.25
CA SER A 12 14.58 -15.42 8.38
C SER A 12 15.70 -14.71 7.60
N SER A 13 16.77 -15.43 7.26
CA SER A 13 17.87 -14.93 6.42
C SER A 13 17.43 -14.53 5.01
N PHE A 14 16.31 -15.05 4.48
CA PHE A 14 15.79 -14.57 3.20
C PHE A 14 15.46 -13.07 3.21
N GLY A 15 15.07 -12.50 4.35
CA GLY A 15 14.82 -11.06 4.48
C GLY A 15 16.06 -10.19 4.29
N SER A 16 17.28 -10.78 4.35
CA SER A 16 18.54 -10.07 4.07
C SER A 16 18.84 -9.93 2.58
N LEU A 17 18.11 -10.66 1.72
CA LEU A 17 18.31 -10.65 0.27
C LEU A 17 17.59 -9.45 -0.32
N SER A 18 18.17 -8.26 -0.13
CA SER A 18 17.56 -6.98 -0.54
C SER A 18 17.37 -6.82 -2.04
N LEU A 19 18.04 -7.60 -2.89
CA LEU A 19 18.01 -7.45 -4.35
C LEU A 19 17.07 -8.44 -5.06
N VAL A 20 16.33 -9.28 -4.33
CA VAL A 20 15.47 -10.30 -4.94
C VAL A 20 14.19 -9.65 -5.47
N GLU A 21 13.96 -9.80 -6.77
CA GLU A 21 12.78 -9.28 -7.47
C GLU A 21 11.64 -10.29 -7.58
N SER A 22 11.97 -11.58 -7.72
CA SER A 22 10.98 -12.65 -7.85
C SER A 22 11.36 -13.83 -6.97
N LEU A 23 10.42 -14.25 -6.12
CA LEU A 23 10.54 -15.39 -5.23
C LEU A 23 9.35 -16.33 -5.42
N ASP A 24 9.60 -17.44 -6.10
CA ASP A 24 8.63 -18.52 -6.27
C ASP A 24 9.05 -19.74 -5.43
N LEU A 25 8.25 -20.07 -4.43
CA LEU A 25 8.37 -21.23 -3.55
C LEU A 25 7.09 -22.10 -3.61
N SER A 26 6.28 -21.94 -4.66
CA SER A 26 5.03 -22.69 -4.80
C SER A 26 5.25 -24.19 -4.93
N PHE A 27 4.24 -24.98 -4.54
CA PHE A 27 4.27 -26.45 -4.62
C PHE A 27 5.48 -27.07 -3.91
N ASN A 28 5.65 -26.72 -2.64
CA ASN A 28 6.63 -27.33 -1.76
C ASN A 28 5.94 -27.87 -0.49
N GLN A 29 6.72 -28.37 0.47
CA GLN A 29 6.22 -28.85 1.75
C GLN A 29 6.67 -27.93 2.90
N LEU A 30 6.76 -26.63 2.63
CA LEU A 30 7.21 -25.65 3.61
C LEU A 30 6.17 -25.50 4.72
N SER A 31 6.62 -25.41 5.97
CA SER A 31 5.77 -25.36 7.16
C SER A 31 6.09 -24.16 8.05
N GLY A 32 5.25 -23.88 9.04
CA GLY A 32 5.48 -22.79 9.99
C GLY A 32 5.10 -21.41 9.44
N GLU A 33 5.56 -20.36 10.12
CA GLU A 33 5.18 -18.98 9.83
C GLU A 33 6.05 -18.34 8.76
N ILE A 34 5.47 -17.38 8.02
CA ILE A 34 6.22 -16.52 7.12
C ILE A 34 7.00 -15.51 7.98
N PRO A 35 8.33 -15.46 7.90
CA PRO A 35 9.13 -14.58 8.75
C PRO A 35 8.87 -13.10 8.44
N GLN A 36 8.69 -12.28 9.48
CA GLN A 36 8.47 -10.82 9.33
C GLN A 36 9.62 -10.12 8.59
N GLN A 37 10.82 -10.70 8.61
CA GLN A 37 11.99 -10.18 7.89
C GLN A 37 11.77 -10.16 6.36
N LEU A 38 10.94 -11.07 5.84
CA LEU A 38 10.56 -11.10 4.42
C LEU A 38 9.77 -9.84 4.03
N ALA A 39 8.95 -9.30 4.93
CA ALA A 39 8.23 -8.04 4.72
C ALA A 39 9.15 -6.81 4.66
N GLY A 40 10.43 -6.94 5.07
CA GLY A 40 11.44 -5.89 4.98
C GLY A 40 12.12 -5.78 3.60
N MET A 41 11.86 -6.72 2.68
CA MET A 41 12.43 -6.68 1.34
C MET A 41 11.78 -5.55 0.54
N THR A 42 12.59 -4.76 -0.17
CA THR A 42 12.13 -3.54 -0.87
C THR A 42 12.07 -3.66 -2.38
N PHE A 43 12.54 -4.76 -2.96
CA PHE A 43 12.60 -4.97 -4.41
C PHE A 43 11.75 -6.16 -4.87
N LEU A 44 11.06 -6.86 -3.97
CA LEU A 44 10.27 -8.03 -4.30
C LEU A 44 8.99 -7.62 -5.06
N ALA A 45 8.96 -7.92 -6.35
CA ALA A 45 7.84 -7.65 -7.25
C ALA A 45 6.91 -8.85 -7.39
N VAL A 46 7.44 -10.07 -7.27
CA VAL A 46 6.66 -11.31 -7.41
C VAL A 46 6.95 -12.23 -6.23
N LEU A 47 5.90 -12.67 -5.55
CA LEU A 47 5.95 -13.69 -4.50
C LEU A 47 4.92 -14.76 -4.82
N ASN A 48 5.33 -16.03 -4.79
CA ASN A 48 4.40 -17.15 -4.83
C ASN A 48 4.77 -18.18 -3.76
N LEU A 49 3.88 -18.36 -2.79
CA LEU A 49 3.95 -19.32 -1.68
C LEU A 49 2.84 -20.37 -1.76
N SER A 50 2.10 -20.43 -2.88
CA SER A 50 0.94 -21.29 -3.02
C SER A 50 1.28 -22.77 -2.87
N HIS A 51 0.33 -23.60 -2.41
CA HIS A 51 0.50 -25.04 -2.28
C HIS A 51 1.70 -25.42 -1.39
N ASN A 52 1.63 -24.99 -0.13
CA ASN A 52 2.56 -25.34 0.94
C ASN A 52 1.75 -25.64 2.22
N HIS A 53 2.41 -25.82 3.37
CA HIS A 53 1.77 -26.03 4.67
C HIS A 53 2.07 -24.87 5.64
N LEU A 54 2.12 -23.63 5.11
CA LEU A 54 2.41 -22.44 5.91
C LEU A 54 1.22 -22.12 6.83
N GLN A 55 1.52 -21.63 8.03
CA GLN A 55 0.55 -21.31 9.07
C GLN A 55 0.85 -19.96 9.71
N GLY A 56 -0.11 -19.42 10.47
CA GLY A 56 0.03 -18.15 11.16
C GLY A 56 -0.24 -16.95 10.24
N CYS A 57 0.31 -15.81 10.63
CA CYS A 57 -0.04 -14.52 10.03
C CYS A 57 0.80 -14.17 8.81
N ILE A 58 0.15 -13.65 7.77
CA ILE A 58 0.85 -12.99 6.66
C ILE A 58 1.48 -11.68 7.19
N PRO A 59 2.82 -11.54 7.09
CA PRO A 59 3.54 -10.35 7.54
C PRO A 59 3.00 -9.08 6.91
N GLN A 60 2.78 -8.06 7.73
CA GLN A 60 2.40 -6.75 7.25
C GLN A 60 3.66 -6.01 6.78
N GLY A 61 3.75 -5.81 5.46
CA GLY A 61 4.85 -5.11 4.80
C GLY A 61 4.34 -4.34 3.59
N ARG A 62 5.09 -3.32 3.17
CA ARG A 62 4.69 -2.46 2.02
C ARG A 62 4.40 -3.26 0.74
N GLN A 63 5.08 -4.39 0.55
CA GLN A 63 4.94 -5.26 -0.63
C GLN A 63 4.04 -6.49 -0.38
N PHE A 64 3.95 -6.98 0.86
CA PHE A 64 3.16 -8.18 1.16
C PHE A 64 1.65 -7.97 0.98
N ALA A 65 1.17 -6.75 1.22
CA ALA A 65 -0.20 -6.34 0.95
C ALA A 65 -0.49 -6.11 -0.55
N THR A 66 0.52 -6.12 -1.43
CA THR A 66 0.31 -5.93 -2.88
C THR A 66 0.21 -7.23 -3.66
N PHE A 67 0.60 -8.36 -3.05
CA PHE A 67 0.52 -9.66 -3.70
C PHE A 67 -0.93 -10.16 -3.74
N GLU A 68 -1.25 -10.87 -4.83
CA GLU A 68 -2.58 -11.41 -5.07
C GLU A 68 -2.90 -12.59 -4.14
N ASN A 69 -4.18 -12.93 -4.02
CA ASN A 69 -4.63 -14.05 -3.18
C ASN A 69 -4.08 -15.41 -3.67
N ASN A 70 -3.88 -15.55 -4.99
CA ASN A 70 -3.32 -16.77 -5.61
C ASN A 70 -1.92 -17.10 -5.08
N SER A 71 -1.11 -16.10 -4.72
CA SER A 71 0.22 -16.27 -4.16
C SER A 71 0.23 -17.03 -2.83
N TYR A 72 -0.91 -17.17 -2.17
CA TYR A 72 -1.03 -17.79 -0.85
C TYR A 72 -2.00 -18.99 -0.85
N GLU A 73 -2.63 -19.29 -1.98
CA GLU A 73 -3.63 -20.35 -2.10
C GLU A 73 -3.04 -21.74 -1.82
N GLY A 74 -3.84 -22.68 -1.32
CA GLY A 74 -3.38 -24.05 -1.07
C GLY A 74 -2.37 -24.17 0.06
N ASN A 75 -2.22 -23.13 0.89
CA ASN A 75 -1.72 -23.27 2.25
C ASN A 75 -2.89 -23.69 3.13
N ASP A 76 -2.86 -24.92 3.66
CA ASP A 76 -3.88 -25.46 4.55
C ASP A 76 -4.29 -24.42 5.62
N ILE A 77 -5.52 -24.49 6.13
CA ILE A 77 -6.30 -23.54 6.97
C ILE A 77 -5.51 -22.62 7.96
N GLY A 78 -4.28 -22.97 8.32
CA GLY A 78 -3.40 -22.21 9.21
C GLY A 78 -2.99 -20.81 8.73
N LEU A 79 -2.89 -20.51 7.43
CA LEU A 79 -2.45 -19.18 6.97
C LEU A 79 -3.58 -18.14 7.02
N GLN A 80 -3.34 -17.04 7.73
CA GLN A 80 -4.35 -16.04 8.06
C GLN A 80 -3.85 -14.60 7.84
N GLY A 81 -4.77 -13.66 7.62
CA GLY A 81 -4.47 -12.25 7.35
C GLY A 81 -4.64 -11.86 5.87
N PHE A 82 -4.61 -10.55 5.61
CA PHE A 82 -4.75 -10.00 4.25
C PHE A 82 -3.57 -10.44 3.36
N PRO A 83 -3.79 -10.86 2.10
CA PRO A 83 -5.03 -10.77 1.31
C PRO A 83 -6.01 -11.95 1.45
N VAL A 84 -5.67 -13.00 2.21
CA VAL A 84 -6.42 -14.29 2.22
C VAL A 84 -7.63 -14.25 3.16
N SER A 85 -7.48 -13.71 4.38
CA SER A 85 -8.54 -13.70 5.39
C SER A 85 -8.60 -12.42 6.22
N LYS A 86 -9.74 -12.18 6.89
CA LYS A 86 -10.07 -10.91 7.56
C LYS A 86 -9.39 -10.69 8.92
N GLY A 87 -8.54 -11.59 9.40
CA GLY A 87 -7.93 -11.45 10.71
C GLY A 87 -6.80 -12.43 10.97
N CYS A 88 -5.95 -12.05 11.91
CA CYS A 88 -4.92 -12.88 12.52
C CYS A 88 -5.42 -13.24 13.92
N GLY A 89 -5.98 -14.44 14.09
CA GLY A 89 -6.49 -14.87 15.40
C GLY A 89 -5.33 -15.06 16.37
N SER A 90 -5.37 -14.37 17.50
CA SER A 90 -4.59 -14.77 18.67
C SER A 90 -4.91 -16.23 18.98
N ILE A 91 -3.87 -17.04 19.10
CA ILE A 91 -3.89 -18.44 19.54
C ILE A 91 -5.08 -18.72 20.47
N TRP A 92 -5.93 -19.67 20.08
CA TRP A 92 -6.82 -20.37 21.00
C TRP A 92 -5.96 -20.95 22.14
N PRO A 93 -6.11 -20.49 23.40
CA PRO A 93 -5.64 -21.29 24.52
C PRO A 93 -6.50 -22.56 24.57
N PRO A 94 -5.94 -23.72 24.95
CA PRO A 94 -6.72 -24.94 25.10
C PRO A 94 -7.84 -24.69 26.10
N GLU A 95 -9.01 -25.28 25.83
CA GLU A 95 -10.19 -25.24 26.69
C GLU A 95 -9.83 -25.49 28.16
N THR A 96 -9.79 -24.44 28.96
CA THR A 96 -10.00 -24.56 30.40
C THR A 96 -11.00 -23.53 30.83
N ASN A 97 -12.20 -24.02 31.11
CA ASN A 97 -13.25 -23.43 31.92
C ASN A 97 -12.69 -22.39 32.91
N ASN A 98 -13.11 -21.13 32.77
CA ASN A 98 -13.77 -20.38 33.83
C ASN A 98 -14.01 -18.94 33.38
N ALA A 99 -15.16 -18.44 33.82
CA ALA A 99 -15.65 -17.09 33.57
C ALA A 99 -14.71 -16.01 34.09
N ASP A 100 -14.87 -14.83 33.50
CA ASP A 100 -14.38 -13.52 33.93
C ASP A 100 -12.93 -13.19 33.52
N TYR A 101 -12.79 -12.66 32.30
CA TYR A 101 -11.76 -11.69 31.95
C TYR A 101 -12.16 -10.96 30.66
N GLU A 102 -12.52 -9.67 30.76
CA GLU A 102 -12.49 -8.76 29.61
C GLU A 102 -11.04 -8.44 29.25
N PRO A 103 -10.64 -8.52 27.97
CA PRO A 103 -9.49 -7.78 27.50
C PRO A 103 -9.93 -6.73 26.47
N TYR A 104 -9.80 -5.48 26.90
CA TYR A 104 -9.65 -4.32 26.04
C TYR A 104 -8.59 -4.57 24.96
N GLY A 105 -8.92 -4.34 23.68
CA GLY A 105 -7.92 -4.11 22.63
C GLY A 105 -8.16 -4.71 21.24
N GLU A 106 -9.33 -4.50 20.62
CA GLU A 106 -9.55 -4.79 19.19
C GLU A 106 -9.96 -3.53 18.40
N GLU A 107 -9.05 -2.57 18.22
CA GLU A 107 -9.36 -1.37 17.40
C GLU A 107 -8.32 -1.00 16.33
N ARG A 108 -7.11 -1.56 16.30
CA ARG A 108 -6.07 -0.97 15.41
C ARG A 108 -6.16 -1.35 13.92
N ASN A 109 -6.75 -2.50 13.59
CA ASN A 109 -6.76 -3.00 12.20
C ASN A 109 -8.07 -2.70 11.46
N SER A 110 -9.17 -2.60 12.20
CA SER A 110 -10.46 -2.14 11.69
C SER A 110 -10.47 -0.63 11.44
N GLU A 111 -9.77 0.17 12.25
CA GLU A 111 -9.58 1.61 12.01
C GLU A 111 -8.89 1.85 10.65
N PHE A 112 -7.76 1.18 10.37
CA PHE A 112 -6.97 1.46 9.17
C PHE A 112 -7.69 1.14 7.85
N LEU A 113 -8.32 -0.03 7.71
CA LEU A 113 -9.03 -0.40 6.48
C LEU A 113 -10.35 0.36 6.31
N ASN A 114 -11.07 0.65 7.41
CA ASN A 114 -12.23 1.53 7.34
C ASN A 114 -11.81 2.94 6.93
N ASP A 115 -10.70 3.46 7.45
CA ASP A 115 -10.19 4.78 7.07
C ASP A 115 -9.81 4.83 5.59
N PHE A 116 -9.21 3.75 5.06
CA PHE A 116 -8.87 3.65 3.64
C PHE A 116 -10.12 3.62 2.73
N TRP A 117 -11.10 2.76 3.03
CA TRP A 117 -12.34 2.69 2.25
C TRP A 117 -13.19 3.96 2.41
N LYS A 118 -13.23 4.55 3.59
CA LYS A 118 -13.92 5.82 3.87
C LYS A 118 -13.32 6.97 3.06
N ALA A 119 -11.99 7.10 3.02
CA ALA A 119 -11.32 8.09 2.19
C ALA A 119 -11.55 7.84 0.69
N THR A 120 -11.53 6.58 0.27
CA THR A 120 -11.74 6.19 -1.13
C THR A 120 -13.16 6.53 -1.58
N PHE A 121 -14.19 6.14 -0.81
CA PHE A 121 -15.58 6.48 -1.12
C PHE A 121 -15.84 8.00 -1.06
N MET A 122 -15.19 8.72 -0.15
CA MET A 122 -15.24 10.19 -0.10
C MET A 122 -14.65 10.84 -1.36
N GLY A 123 -13.57 10.28 -1.92
CA GLY A 123 -12.93 10.77 -3.15
C GLY A 123 -13.78 10.56 -4.41
N TYR A 124 -14.34 9.35 -4.59
CA TYR A 124 -15.17 9.05 -5.76
C TYR A 124 -16.46 9.87 -5.80
N GLY A 125 -17.14 10.00 -4.66
CA GLY A 125 -18.37 10.79 -4.57
C GLY A 125 -18.13 12.29 -4.84
N SER A 126 -17.07 12.85 -4.24
CA SER A 126 -16.74 14.27 -4.42
C SER A 126 -16.26 14.60 -5.85
N GLY A 127 -15.44 13.73 -6.45
CA GLY A 127 -14.94 13.91 -7.82
C GLY A 127 -16.04 13.91 -8.87
N LEU A 128 -17.01 13.00 -8.77
CA LEU A 128 -18.15 12.93 -9.69
C LEU A 128 -19.02 14.20 -9.59
N CYS A 129 -19.31 14.67 -8.37
CA CYS A 129 -20.11 15.88 -8.14
C CYS A 129 -19.42 17.13 -8.70
N ILE A 130 -18.10 17.28 -8.48
CA ILE A 130 -17.33 18.41 -9.02
C ILE A 130 -17.31 18.36 -10.55
N GLY A 131 -17.08 17.17 -11.14
CA GLY A 131 -17.07 16.98 -12.58
C GLY A 131 -18.40 17.35 -13.23
N LEU A 132 -19.52 16.84 -12.70
CA LEU A 132 -20.86 17.17 -13.18
C LEU A 132 -21.20 18.65 -13.02
N SER A 133 -20.75 19.28 -11.92
CA SER A 133 -20.95 20.72 -11.68
C SER A 133 -20.22 21.58 -12.71
N ILE A 134 -18.98 21.22 -13.07
CA ILE A 134 -18.20 21.93 -14.10
C ILE A 134 -18.86 21.77 -15.47
N ILE A 135 -19.26 20.54 -15.84
CA ILE A 135 -19.92 20.26 -17.12
C ILE A 135 -21.26 21.00 -17.22
N TYR A 136 -22.07 20.97 -16.16
CA TYR A 136 -23.32 21.70 -16.11
C TYR A 136 -23.11 23.21 -16.25
N PHE A 137 -22.14 23.78 -15.55
CA PHE A 137 -21.80 25.20 -15.66
C PHE A 137 -21.35 25.57 -17.08
N MET A 138 -20.59 24.70 -17.75
CA MET A 138 -20.16 24.88 -19.15
C MET A 138 -21.35 24.89 -20.12
N ILE A 139 -22.32 24.00 -19.95
CA ILE A 139 -23.52 23.93 -20.80
C ILE A 139 -24.47 25.10 -20.51
N SER A 140 -24.64 25.46 -19.23
CA SER A 140 -25.57 26.49 -18.77
C SER A 140 -25.16 27.90 -19.17
N THR A 141 -23.86 28.22 -19.17
CA THR A 141 -23.39 29.59 -19.43
C THR A 141 -23.20 29.91 -20.91
N GLY A 142 -23.17 28.91 -21.81
CA GLY A 142 -23.08 29.09 -23.27
C GLY A 142 -21.88 29.90 -23.77
N ASN A 143 -20.96 30.32 -22.90
CA ASN A 143 -19.86 31.24 -23.20
C ASN A 143 -18.70 31.00 -22.22
N LEU A 144 -17.63 30.35 -22.70
CA LEU A 144 -16.47 29.89 -21.92
C LEU A 144 -15.54 31.00 -21.39
N LYS A 145 -15.97 32.27 -21.40
CA LYS A 145 -15.14 33.43 -21.00
C LYS A 145 -14.59 33.34 -19.58
N TRP A 146 -15.33 32.72 -18.65
CA TRP A 146 -14.86 32.54 -17.27
C TRP A 146 -13.65 31.60 -17.18
N LEU A 147 -13.65 30.50 -17.95
CA LEU A 147 -12.55 29.54 -17.99
C LEU A 147 -11.30 30.16 -18.63
N VAL A 148 -11.50 30.91 -19.72
CA VAL A 148 -10.42 31.64 -20.39
C VAL A 148 -9.72 32.62 -19.44
N ARG A 149 -10.47 33.39 -18.65
CA ARG A 149 -9.87 34.29 -17.64
C ARG A 149 -9.05 33.57 -16.58
N ILE A 150 -9.47 32.38 -16.15
CA ILE A 150 -8.72 31.58 -15.17
C ILE A 150 -7.39 31.12 -15.76
N VAL A 151 -7.40 30.66 -17.01
CA VAL A 151 -6.19 30.22 -17.72
C VAL A 151 -5.21 31.39 -17.88
N GLU A 152 -5.69 32.56 -18.30
CA GLU A 152 -4.85 33.76 -18.45
C GLU A 152 -4.22 34.22 -17.11
N ASP A 153 -5.00 34.24 -16.01
CA ASP A 153 -4.46 34.59 -14.68
C ASP A 153 -3.43 33.57 -14.20
N LEU A 154 -3.63 32.28 -14.51
CA LEU A 154 -2.70 31.22 -14.15
C LEU A 154 -1.38 31.34 -14.93
N GLU A 155 -1.44 31.56 -16.24
CA GLU A 155 -0.24 31.78 -17.06
C GLU A 155 0.55 33.01 -16.58
N HIS A 156 -0.15 34.10 -16.28
CA HIS A 156 0.48 35.31 -15.76
C HIS A 156 1.19 35.03 -14.42
N LYS A 157 0.56 34.29 -13.50
CA LYS A 157 1.17 33.88 -12.23
C LYS A 157 2.39 32.99 -12.43
N ILE A 158 2.37 32.06 -13.39
CA ILE A 158 3.51 31.20 -13.72
C ILE A 158 4.69 32.02 -14.25
N ILE A 159 4.44 32.91 -15.22
CA ILE A 159 5.47 33.79 -15.82
C ILE A 159 6.10 34.68 -14.74
N MET A 160 5.29 35.25 -13.84
CA MET A 160 5.79 36.11 -12.75
C MET A 160 6.67 35.34 -11.77
N ARG A 161 6.32 34.10 -11.42
CA ARG A 161 7.16 33.23 -10.57
C ARG A 161 8.49 32.88 -11.23
N GLN A 162 8.48 32.57 -12.52
CA GLN A 162 9.71 32.32 -13.29
C GLN A 162 10.62 33.55 -13.34
N ARG A 163 10.07 34.74 -13.63
CA ARG A 163 10.81 36.01 -13.63
C ARG A 163 11.42 36.32 -12.26
N LYS A 164 10.70 36.07 -11.17
CA LYS A 164 11.22 36.27 -9.79
C LYS A 164 12.40 35.34 -9.50
N LYS A 165 12.31 34.05 -9.87
CA LYS A 165 13.43 33.10 -9.74
C LYS A 165 14.66 33.54 -10.55
N GLN A 166 14.48 33.97 -11.80
CA GLN A 166 15.58 34.46 -12.64
C GLN A 166 16.26 35.72 -12.05
N ARG A 167 15.48 36.66 -11.49
CA ARG A 167 16.03 37.85 -10.81
C ARG A 167 16.85 37.48 -9.58
N SER A 168 16.37 36.54 -8.76
CA SER A 168 17.10 36.05 -7.59
C SER A 168 18.40 35.34 -7.97
N GLN A 169 18.40 34.50 -9.01
CA GLN A 169 19.62 33.86 -9.52
C GLN A 169 20.63 34.87 -10.06
N ARG A 170 20.19 35.90 -10.78
CA ARG A 170 21.06 36.99 -11.26
C ARG A 170 21.67 37.79 -10.12
N GLN A 171 20.92 38.06 -9.05
CA GLN A 171 21.42 38.73 -7.86
C GLN A 171 22.45 37.88 -7.09
N ASN A 172 22.20 36.58 -6.92
CA ASN A 172 23.16 35.67 -6.30
C ASN A 172 24.45 35.56 -7.11
N LYS A 173 24.37 35.48 -8.44
CA LYS A 173 25.55 35.46 -9.32
C LYS A 173 26.38 36.75 -9.21
N ARG A 174 25.73 37.92 -9.08
CA ARG A 174 26.41 39.21 -8.84
C ARG A 174 27.09 39.30 -7.47
N LYS A 175 26.52 38.65 -6.44
CA LYS A 175 27.14 38.60 -5.10
C LYS A 175 28.36 37.68 -5.07
N ASN A 176 28.30 36.52 -5.75
CA ASN A 176 29.45 35.60 -5.85
C ASN A 176 30.63 36.18 -6.63
N ASN A 177 30.40 37.05 -7.62
CA ASN A 177 31.47 37.67 -8.41
C ASN A 177 32.14 38.90 -7.73
N ARG A 178 31.79 39.22 -6.47
CA ARG A 178 32.36 40.35 -5.70
C ARG A 178 33.25 39.91 -4.52
N ILE A 179 33.53 38.62 -4.41
CA ILE A 179 34.49 38.00 -3.47
C ILE A 179 35.63 37.47 -4.31
#